data_AF-A0A936B400-F1
#
_entry.id   AF-A0A936B400-F1
#
_cell.length_a   1.000
_cell.length_b   1.000
_cell.length_c   1.000
_cell.angle_alpha   90.00
_cell.angle_beta   90.00
_cell.angle_gamma   90.00
#
_symmetry.space_group_name_H-M   'P 1'
#
loop_
_entity.id
_entity.type
_entity.pdbx_description
1 polymer ?
#
loop_
_entity_poly.entity_id
_entity_poly.type
_entity_poly.pdbx_seq_one_letter_code
_entity_poly.pdbx_strand_id
1 'polypeptide(L)'
;MTGGTITNNGLININNPFHEGILMYQASVSPNQRKFNNNINGIINITGPNGYGIYLADTLNNNGTIFIQTVLRDIPTVEANSIYIQITGKLFNHGEITLQSSDDDGLKNDGILKNFSNGSFVITGFDKDGLVNNFSMENFGDVLIVGSDYYPLNAGLKNSNTLLLRGGSLLEISGTNLMEYGIYNTYPFTIDTNANVFIRRTGNDAIFDMGSITNHGSIEITELQDTLSYGIVNIYPFNNYGNIIMSDMGSGVRVEAGVFNNYGIMTFTNLISKAIFATSAFNNFENGFINVINTGGNRIYSGIIFVDISNFQTYPFNNYGNINIDSSHVGIDVRQGIFLNTGNIVIDHYRQALDLGFINNTQIPYFYNDGNLFIRNHEEPLTMSLKVDDGDTFTQNFQNTENGRIEFLNIHRGMELKSGLINYGDISFENVTQWCFLLENYSESHSITNQFGGEIDIVNAPIAVQFGYAGNSTNLNYFVNYGVFKMKMMTDTAIIGINSSSTFENYGTIMGDAIIDCEFANVNSFYRPGQNIGKLHF
;
A
#
# COMPACT_ATOMS: atom_id res chain seq x y z
N MET A 1 -8.57 21.21 -51.69
CA MET A 1 -9.55 21.64 -50.67
C MET A 1 -8.77 22.17 -49.48
N THR A 2 -8.88 23.46 -49.21
CA THR A 2 -8.18 24.18 -48.14
C THR A 2 -8.83 23.89 -46.80
N GLY A 3 -8.05 23.82 -45.71
CA GLY A 3 -8.58 23.68 -44.35
C GLY A 3 -9.58 24.78 -44.02
N GLY A 4 -10.59 24.45 -43.20
CA GLY A 4 -11.62 25.39 -42.75
C GLY A 4 -11.49 25.67 -41.25
N THR A 5 -11.64 26.93 -40.86
CA THR A 5 -11.78 27.33 -39.44
C THR A 5 -13.17 27.90 -39.24
N ILE A 6 -13.95 27.31 -38.34
CA ILE A 6 -15.20 27.86 -37.84
C ILE A 6 -14.90 28.54 -36.51
N THR A 7 -15.35 29.77 -36.32
CA THR A 7 -15.12 30.52 -35.08
C THR A 7 -16.46 30.96 -34.49
N ASN A 8 -16.74 30.56 -33.25
CA ASN A 8 -17.84 31.07 -32.46
C ASN A 8 -17.33 32.21 -31.55
N ASN A 9 -18.01 33.36 -31.62
CA ASN A 9 -17.75 34.53 -30.78
C ASN A 9 -18.97 34.94 -29.93
N GLY A 10 -20.07 34.18 -29.99
CA GLY A 10 -21.32 34.52 -29.32
C GLY A 10 -22.08 33.28 -28.88
N LEU A 11 -23.41 33.36 -28.83
CA LEU A 11 -24.25 32.25 -28.40
C LEU A 11 -24.64 31.34 -29.57
N ILE A 12 -24.36 30.05 -29.44
CA ILE A 12 -24.96 28.97 -30.22
C ILE A 12 -25.89 28.21 -29.26
N ASN A 13 -27.19 28.19 -29.54
CA ASN A 13 -28.18 27.49 -28.75
C ASN A 13 -28.90 26.44 -29.61
N ILE A 14 -28.83 25.17 -29.21
CA ILE A 14 -29.40 24.02 -29.94
C ILE A 14 -30.31 23.24 -29.00
N ASN A 15 -31.60 23.16 -29.34
CA ASN A 15 -32.60 22.50 -28.51
C ASN A 15 -33.10 21.22 -29.20
N ASN A 16 -33.04 20.09 -28.48
CA ASN A 16 -33.52 18.77 -28.86
C ASN A 16 -33.04 18.28 -30.24
N PRO A 17 -31.72 18.26 -30.53
CA PRO A 17 -31.24 17.73 -31.80
C PRO A 17 -31.55 16.24 -31.91
N PHE A 18 -32.02 15.82 -33.09
CA PHE A 18 -32.56 14.47 -33.34
C PHE A 18 -31.48 13.37 -33.38
N HIS A 19 -30.24 13.71 -33.74
CA HIS A 19 -29.07 12.81 -33.76
C HIS A 19 -27.80 13.49 -33.24
N GLU A 20 -27.33 14.57 -33.89
CA GLU A 20 -26.17 15.36 -33.45
C GLU A 20 -26.51 16.84 -33.28
N GLY A 21 -26.00 17.48 -32.21
CA GLY A 21 -26.07 18.94 -32.04
C GLY A 21 -25.07 19.66 -32.93
N ILE A 22 -23.78 19.41 -32.74
CA ILE A 22 -22.69 19.91 -33.58
C ILE A 22 -21.93 18.72 -34.17
N LEU A 23 -21.75 18.70 -35.49
CA LEU A 23 -21.08 17.62 -36.21
C LEU A 23 -19.96 18.16 -37.12
N MET A 24 -18.74 17.64 -36.94
CA MET A 24 -17.60 17.92 -37.82
C MET A 24 -16.90 16.63 -38.25
N TYR A 25 -17.02 16.28 -39.52
CA TYR A 25 -16.35 15.12 -40.12
C TYR A 25 -14.89 15.40 -40.52
N GLN A 26 -14.07 14.35 -40.44
CA GLN A 26 -12.67 14.32 -40.86
C GLN A 26 -12.56 14.63 -42.36
N ALA A 27 -11.60 15.47 -42.75
CA ALA A 27 -11.26 15.63 -44.16
C ALA A 27 -10.49 14.38 -44.64
N SER A 28 -10.97 13.72 -45.70
CA SER A 28 -10.49 12.42 -46.18
C SER A 28 -9.04 12.36 -46.68
N VAL A 29 -8.29 13.48 -46.73
CA VAL A 29 -6.92 13.55 -47.28
C VAL A 29 -6.18 14.82 -46.81
N SER A 30 -5.22 14.69 -45.87
CA SER A 30 -3.97 15.50 -45.66
C SER A 30 -4.00 17.06 -45.69
N PRO A 31 -2.94 17.77 -45.27
CA PRO A 31 -2.53 18.05 -43.89
C PRO A 31 -3.37 19.16 -43.21
N ASN A 32 -4.45 19.63 -43.83
CA ASN A 32 -5.21 20.79 -43.38
C ASN A 32 -6.33 20.39 -42.41
N GLN A 33 -5.99 20.26 -41.13
CA GLN A 33 -6.95 19.97 -40.06
C GLN A 33 -8.03 21.06 -40.00
N ARG A 34 -9.32 20.67 -40.01
CA ARG A 34 -10.41 21.61 -39.73
C ARG A 34 -10.36 21.99 -38.25
N LYS A 35 -10.68 23.25 -37.97
CA LYS A 35 -10.66 23.80 -36.61
C LYS A 35 -12.03 24.39 -36.27
N PHE A 36 -12.57 23.99 -35.13
CA PHE A 36 -13.64 24.72 -34.47
C PHE A 36 -13.02 25.51 -33.31
N ASN A 37 -13.17 26.83 -33.33
CA ASN A 37 -12.71 27.71 -32.27
C ASN A 37 -13.93 28.26 -31.54
N ASN A 38 -14.15 27.85 -30.30
CA ASN A 38 -15.06 28.56 -29.39
C ASN A 38 -14.23 29.61 -28.65
N ASN A 39 -14.36 30.89 -29.00
CA ASN A 39 -13.57 31.95 -28.37
C ASN A 39 -14.08 32.25 -26.96
N ILE A 40 -13.34 33.07 -26.21
CA ILE A 40 -13.60 33.33 -24.78
C ILE A 40 -15.02 33.85 -24.47
N ASN A 41 -15.64 34.57 -25.41
CA ASN A 41 -17.02 35.05 -25.29
C ASN A 41 -18.05 34.11 -25.94
N GLY A 42 -17.59 33.01 -26.53
CA GLY A 42 -18.41 32.02 -27.21
C GLY A 42 -19.07 31.09 -26.20
N ILE A 43 -20.39 30.96 -26.29
CA ILE A 43 -21.20 30.05 -25.49
C ILE A 43 -21.86 29.06 -26.43
N ILE A 44 -21.71 27.77 -26.16
CA ILE A 44 -22.45 26.70 -26.81
C ILE A 44 -23.35 26.07 -25.77
N ASN A 45 -24.65 26.12 -26.00
CA ASN A 45 -25.66 25.50 -25.16
C ASN A 45 -26.44 24.46 -25.98
N ILE A 46 -26.41 23.21 -25.54
CA ILE A 46 -27.12 22.10 -26.20
C ILE A 46 -28.00 21.41 -25.16
N THR A 47 -29.31 21.43 -25.36
CA THR A 47 -30.27 20.81 -24.44
C THR A 47 -30.98 19.64 -25.10
N GLY A 48 -31.07 18.49 -24.43
CA GLY A 48 -31.83 17.32 -24.86
C GLY A 48 -31.34 16.61 -26.14
N PRO A 49 -30.03 16.41 -26.39
CA PRO A 49 -29.59 15.68 -27.57
C PRO A 49 -30.03 14.21 -27.55
N ASN A 50 -30.54 13.73 -28.67
CA ASN A 50 -30.87 12.31 -28.89
C ASN A 50 -29.72 11.59 -29.61
N GLY A 51 -28.53 11.61 -29.00
CA GLY A 51 -27.28 11.11 -29.57
C GLY A 51 -26.09 11.98 -29.14
N TYR A 52 -25.24 12.38 -30.08
CA TYR A 52 -24.08 13.22 -29.78
C TYR A 52 -24.48 14.68 -29.58
N GLY A 53 -24.17 15.27 -28.42
CA GLY A 53 -24.22 16.73 -28.28
C GLY A 53 -23.23 17.37 -29.26
N ILE A 54 -21.98 16.91 -29.22
CA ILE A 54 -20.90 17.31 -30.12
C ILE A 54 -20.14 16.08 -30.61
N TYR A 55 -20.05 15.91 -31.93
CA TYR A 55 -19.17 14.92 -32.57
C TYR A 55 -18.11 15.63 -33.41
N LEU A 56 -16.84 15.41 -33.08
CA LEU A 56 -15.70 16.09 -33.70
C LEU A 56 -14.63 15.10 -34.12
N ALA A 57 -14.40 15.02 -35.43
CA ALA A 57 -13.34 14.19 -36.00
C ALA A 57 -12.06 14.96 -36.38
N ASP A 58 -11.95 16.22 -35.97
CA ASP A 58 -10.82 17.12 -36.27
C ASP A 58 -10.42 17.92 -35.00
N THR A 59 -10.06 19.21 -35.07
CA THR A 59 -9.62 19.98 -33.87
C THR A 59 -10.71 20.89 -33.29
N LEU A 60 -10.94 20.81 -31.98
CA LEU A 60 -11.69 21.80 -31.20
C LEU A 60 -10.75 22.57 -30.27
N ASN A 61 -10.72 23.89 -30.41
CA ASN A 61 -10.14 24.82 -29.45
C ASN A 61 -11.27 25.48 -28.67
N ASN A 62 -11.47 25.10 -27.42
CA ASN A 62 -12.44 25.75 -26.54
C ASN A 62 -11.73 26.77 -25.64
N ASN A 63 -12.11 28.04 -25.71
CA ASN A 63 -11.71 29.09 -24.77
C ASN A 63 -12.91 29.70 -24.04
N GLY A 64 -14.13 29.40 -24.48
CA GLY A 64 -15.38 29.88 -23.90
C GLY A 64 -16.08 28.78 -23.10
N THR A 65 -17.41 28.80 -23.11
CA THR A 65 -18.24 27.85 -22.36
C THR A 65 -18.97 26.90 -23.30
N ILE A 66 -18.93 25.60 -22.99
CA ILE A 66 -19.77 24.58 -23.60
C ILE A 66 -20.60 23.95 -22.50
N PHE A 67 -21.92 24.02 -22.64
CA PHE A 67 -22.87 23.40 -21.74
C PHE A 67 -23.75 22.43 -22.52
N ILE A 68 -23.78 21.17 -22.06
CA ILE A 68 -24.64 20.14 -22.62
C ILE A 68 -25.42 19.51 -21.47
N GLN A 69 -26.74 19.53 -21.60
CA GLN A 69 -27.65 18.98 -20.60
C GLN A 69 -28.68 18.10 -21.29
N THR A 70 -29.00 16.94 -20.73
CA THR A 70 -30.19 16.19 -21.17
C THR A 70 -31.45 16.56 -20.43
N VAL A 71 -32.56 16.23 -21.08
CA VAL A 71 -33.86 16.14 -20.47
C VAL A 71 -34.11 14.64 -20.25
N LEU A 72 -34.39 14.25 -18.99
CA LEU A 72 -34.76 12.88 -18.60
C LEU A 72 -35.66 12.23 -19.65
N ARG A 73 -35.28 11.04 -20.12
CA ARG A 73 -36.09 10.29 -21.09
C ARG A 73 -37.17 9.50 -20.37
N ASP A 74 -38.43 9.84 -20.62
CA ASP A 74 -39.60 9.01 -20.28
C ASP A 74 -39.89 7.91 -21.34
N ILE A 75 -38.90 7.44 -22.12
CA ILE A 75 -39.15 6.52 -23.25
C ILE A 75 -38.36 5.19 -23.08
N PRO A 76 -39.00 4.08 -22.67
CA PRO A 76 -38.31 2.86 -22.23
C PRO A 76 -37.73 1.94 -23.32
N THR A 77 -37.61 2.35 -24.59
CA THR A 77 -37.50 1.35 -25.69
C THR A 77 -36.52 1.63 -26.81
N VAL A 78 -35.55 2.54 -26.66
CA VAL A 78 -34.47 2.69 -27.66
C VAL A 78 -33.13 2.70 -26.93
N GLU A 79 -32.33 1.64 -27.12
CA GLU A 79 -30.89 1.65 -26.81
C GLU A 79 -30.23 2.76 -27.65
N ALA A 80 -30.13 3.95 -27.09
CA ALA A 80 -29.45 5.06 -27.74
C ALA A 80 -28.14 5.28 -27.01
N ASN A 81 -27.04 4.82 -27.62
CA ASN A 81 -25.64 5.11 -27.23
C ASN A 81 -25.41 6.64 -27.17
N SER A 82 -25.76 7.28 -26.06
CA SER A 82 -25.88 8.74 -25.96
C SER A 82 -24.62 9.34 -25.37
N ILE A 83 -23.53 9.29 -26.14
CA ILE A 83 -22.25 9.95 -25.80
C ILE A 83 -22.39 11.46 -26.03
N TYR A 84 -22.20 12.33 -25.03
CA TYR A 84 -22.44 13.78 -25.26
C TYR A 84 -21.37 14.48 -26.06
N ILE A 85 -20.12 14.14 -25.82
CA ILE A 85 -19.03 14.67 -26.61
C ILE A 85 -18.18 13.49 -27.06
N GLN A 86 -18.04 13.34 -28.36
CA GLN A 86 -17.16 12.36 -28.98
C GLN A 86 -16.09 13.08 -29.79
N ILE A 87 -14.83 12.82 -29.45
CA ILE A 87 -13.69 13.47 -30.10
C ILE A 87 -12.76 12.41 -30.62
N THR A 88 -12.60 12.31 -31.94
CA THR A 88 -11.63 11.39 -32.56
C THR A 88 -10.37 12.12 -33.07
N GLY A 89 -10.39 13.46 -33.05
CA GLY A 89 -9.27 14.31 -33.48
C GLY A 89 -8.45 14.90 -32.31
N LYS A 90 -8.58 16.20 -32.06
CA LYS A 90 -7.86 16.92 -30.97
C LYS A 90 -8.81 17.83 -30.18
N LEU A 91 -8.78 17.75 -28.86
CA LEU A 91 -9.42 18.70 -27.96
C LEU A 91 -8.37 19.52 -27.22
N PHE A 92 -8.40 20.84 -27.42
CA PHE A 92 -7.64 21.81 -26.65
C PHE A 92 -8.62 22.66 -25.83
N ASN A 93 -8.70 22.40 -24.53
CA ASN A 93 -9.62 23.09 -23.63
C ASN A 93 -8.91 24.13 -22.77
N HIS A 94 -9.29 25.40 -22.91
CA HIS A 94 -8.85 26.55 -22.13
C HIS A 94 -10.02 27.23 -21.40
N GLY A 95 -11.26 26.75 -21.60
CA GLY A 95 -12.48 27.27 -20.98
C GLY A 95 -13.25 26.17 -20.28
N GLU A 96 -14.56 26.33 -20.12
CA GLU A 96 -15.40 25.41 -19.37
C GLU A 96 -16.16 24.47 -20.30
N ILE A 97 -16.17 23.17 -19.97
CA ILE A 97 -17.03 22.16 -20.58
C ILE A 97 -17.82 21.48 -19.47
N THR A 98 -19.14 21.69 -19.47
CA THR A 98 -20.04 21.17 -18.46
C THR A 98 -21.07 20.23 -19.10
N LEU A 99 -21.13 19.01 -18.59
CA LEU A 99 -22.01 17.92 -19.00
C LEU A 99 -22.89 17.52 -17.82
N GLN A 100 -24.20 17.54 -18.01
CA GLN A 100 -25.18 17.22 -16.97
C GLN A 100 -26.18 16.16 -17.41
N SER A 101 -26.38 15.17 -16.53
CA SER A 101 -27.26 14.00 -16.61
C SER A 101 -27.02 13.15 -17.85
N SER A 102 -26.50 11.93 -17.74
CA SER A 102 -26.46 10.93 -18.83
C SER A 102 -26.89 9.54 -18.43
N ASP A 103 -27.74 8.95 -19.28
CA ASP A 103 -28.02 7.52 -19.26
C ASP A 103 -26.79 6.66 -19.70
N ASP A 104 -25.69 7.31 -20.15
CA ASP A 104 -24.56 6.68 -20.86
C ASP A 104 -23.20 7.39 -20.55
N ASP A 105 -22.19 7.29 -21.43
CA ASP A 105 -20.90 7.96 -21.31
C ASP A 105 -21.01 9.49 -21.39
N GLY A 106 -20.43 10.23 -20.44
CA GLY A 106 -20.42 11.70 -20.45
C GLY A 106 -19.55 12.27 -21.57
N LEU A 107 -18.23 12.11 -21.46
CA LEU A 107 -17.26 12.54 -22.48
C LEU A 107 -16.46 11.34 -22.95
N LYS A 108 -16.44 11.11 -24.27
CA LYS A 108 -15.59 10.10 -24.90
C LYS A 108 -14.56 10.74 -25.83
N ASN A 109 -13.30 10.44 -25.56
CA ASN A 109 -12.16 10.92 -26.32
C ASN A 109 -11.36 9.74 -26.90
N ASP A 110 -11.41 9.64 -28.23
CA ASP A 110 -10.62 8.74 -29.06
C ASP A 110 -9.50 9.51 -29.82
N GLY A 111 -9.14 10.71 -29.35
CA GLY A 111 -8.14 11.61 -29.95
C GLY A 111 -7.19 12.24 -28.92
N ILE A 112 -6.40 13.24 -29.28
CA ILE A 112 -5.52 13.92 -28.29
C ILE A 112 -6.36 14.88 -27.46
N LEU A 113 -6.43 14.67 -26.14
CA LEU A 113 -7.06 15.61 -25.21
C LEU A 113 -6.00 16.36 -24.41
N LYS A 114 -6.09 17.68 -24.42
CA LYS A 114 -5.28 18.54 -23.56
C LYS A 114 -6.15 19.60 -22.91
N ASN A 115 -6.27 19.51 -21.59
CA ASN A 115 -6.91 20.51 -20.75
C ASN A 115 -5.84 21.46 -20.22
N PHE A 116 -5.94 22.75 -20.50
CA PHE A 116 -4.99 23.76 -20.04
C PHE A 116 -5.37 24.26 -18.64
N SER A 117 -4.50 25.04 -18.00
CA SER A 117 -4.66 25.49 -16.60
C SER A 117 -5.95 26.26 -16.32
N ASN A 118 -6.50 26.93 -17.32
CA ASN A 118 -7.77 27.68 -17.21
C ASN A 118 -8.98 26.83 -17.66
N GLY A 119 -8.71 25.63 -18.18
CA GLY A 119 -9.72 24.73 -18.68
C GLY A 119 -10.32 23.89 -17.55
N SER A 120 -11.64 23.71 -17.59
CA SER A 120 -12.35 22.85 -16.67
C SER A 120 -13.27 21.87 -17.40
N PHE A 121 -13.37 20.66 -16.85
CA PHE A 121 -14.42 19.70 -17.17
C PHE A 121 -15.27 19.47 -15.94
N VAL A 122 -16.58 19.59 -16.09
CA VAL A 122 -17.55 19.26 -15.04
C VAL A 122 -18.53 18.26 -15.62
N ILE A 123 -18.44 17.01 -15.20
CA ILE A 123 -19.25 15.90 -15.71
C ILE A 123 -20.10 15.37 -14.56
N THR A 124 -21.41 15.45 -14.68
CA THR A 124 -22.31 15.11 -13.58
C THR A 124 -23.49 14.26 -14.04
N GLY A 125 -23.91 13.34 -13.18
CA GLY A 125 -25.14 12.57 -13.33
C GLY A 125 -25.10 11.52 -14.43
N PHE A 126 -23.96 10.87 -14.65
CA PHE A 126 -23.83 9.78 -15.63
C PHE A 126 -24.10 8.41 -15.02
N ASP A 127 -24.62 7.49 -15.84
CA ASP A 127 -24.90 6.11 -15.46
C ASP A 127 -23.74 5.17 -15.81
N LYS A 128 -23.12 5.30 -17.01
CA LYS A 128 -22.10 4.35 -17.50
C LYS A 128 -20.64 4.75 -17.28
N ASP A 129 -20.13 5.80 -17.92
CA ASP A 129 -18.73 6.22 -17.70
C ASP A 129 -18.67 7.75 -17.72
N GLY A 130 -17.96 8.38 -16.77
CA GLY A 130 -17.89 9.84 -16.72
C GLY A 130 -17.02 10.39 -17.86
N LEU A 131 -15.74 10.05 -17.83
CA LEU A 131 -14.75 10.38 -18.86
C LEU A 131 -14.11 9.11 -19.41
N VAL A 132 -14.35 8.80 -20.69
CA VAL A 132 -13.67 7.72 -21.42
C VAL A 132 -12.56 8.32 -22.28
N ASN A 133 -11.32 7.94 -22.02
CA ASN A 133 -10.15 8.36 -22.77
C ASN A 133 -9.40 7.15 -23.35
N ASN A 134 -9.47 6.97 -24.66
CA ASN A 134 -8.81 5.85 -25.35
C ASN A 134 -7.46 6.22 -25.97
N PHE A 135 -7.02 7.47 -25.81
CA PHE A 135 -5.77 7.99 -26.36
C PHE A 135 -5.04 8.87 -25.34
N SER A 136 -4.05 9.67 -25.73
CA SER A 136 -3.28 10.48 -24.78
C SER A 136 -4.10 11.63 -24.17
N MET A 137 -4.06 11.76 -22.85
CA MET A 137 -4.61 12.91 -22.12
C MET A 137 -3.53 13.62 -21.30
N GLU A 138 -3.41 14.94 -21.48
CA GLU A 138 -2.67 15.84 -20.58
C GLU A 138 -3.63 16.81 -19.90
N ASN A 139 -3.67 16.82 -18.57
CA ASN A 139 -4.49 17.73 -17.80
C ASN A 139 -3.63 18.71 -17.00
N PHE A 140 -3.83 20.01 -17.20
CA PHE A 140 -3.23 21.10 -16.42
C PHE A 140 -4.27 21.86 -15.59
N GLY A 141 -5.57 21.63 -15.82
CA GLY A 141 -6.67 22.33 -15.17
C GLY A 141 -7.53 21.39 -14.33
N ASP A 142 -8.80 21.74 -14.18
CA ASP A 142 -9.71 21.05 -13.27
C ASP A 142 -10.57 20.02 -14.01
N VAL A 143 -10.71 18.83 -13.44
CA VAL A 143 -11.62 17.78 -13.90
C VAL A 143 -12.44 17.33 -12.70
N LEU A 144 -13.73 17.65 -12.72
CA LEU A 144 -14.70 17.25 -11.71
C LEU A 144 -15.69 16.26 -12.32
N ILE A 145 -15.81 15.08 -11.72
CA ILE A 145 -16.69 14.00 -12.18
C ILE A 145 -17.57 13.57 -11.00
N VAL A 146 -18.89 13.60 -11.19
CA VAL A 146 -19.88 13.26 -10.16
C VAL A 146 -20.88 12.23 -10.69
N GLY A 147 -20.84 11.01 -10.20
CA GLY A 147 -21.75 9.92 -10.62
C GLY A 147 -23.13 9.97 -9.96
N SER A 148 -24.19 9.55 -10.67
CA SER A 148 -25.57 9.48 -10.17
C SER A 148 -25.99 8.11 -9.67
N ASP A 149 -25.81 7.03 -10.44
CA ASP A 149 -26.42 5.73 -10.18
C ASP A 149 -25.48 4.52 -10.35
N TYR A 150 -25.89 3.36 -9.84
CA TYR A 150 -25.16 2.10 -9.97
C TYR A 150 -25.44 1.44 -11.33
N TYR A 151 -24.39 1.31 -12.14
CA TYR A 151 -24.35 0.40 -13.27
C TYR A 151 -23.10 -0.48 -13.14
N PRO A 152 -23.19 -1.81 -13.33
CA PRO A 152 -22.00 -2.65 -13.36
C PRO A 152 -21.00 -2.14 -14.40
N LEU A 153 -19.72 -2.17 -14.04
CA LEU A 153 -18.54 -1.79 -14.83
C LEU A 153 -18.43 -0.29 -15.15
N ASN A 154 -19.10 0.58 -14.37
CA ASN A 154 -18.99 2.02 -14.52
C ASN A 154 -17.71 2.60 -13.89
N ALA A 155 -17.12 3.59 -14.55
CA ALA A 155 -15.97 4.31 -14.03
C ALA A 155 -16.17 5.83 -14.09
N GLY A 156 -15.69 6.54 -13.06
CA GLY A 156 -15.57 7.99 -13.12
C GLY A 156 -14.66 8.42 -14.27
N LEU A 157 -13.47 7.83 -14.33
CA LEU A 157 -12.52 7.99 -15.43
C LEU A 157 -12.04 6.63 -15.94
N LYS A 158 -12.34 6.33 -17.19
CA LYS A 158 -11.90 5.13 -17.89
C LYS A 158 -10.83 5.50 -18.91
N ASN A 159 -9.64 4.96 -18.74
CA ASN A 159 -8.50 5.32 -19.54
C ASN A 159 -7.81 4.09 -20.14
N SER A 160 -7.66 4.07 -21.46
CA SER A 160 -7.02 2.98 -22.20
C SER A 160 -5.70 3.44 -22.83
N ASN A 161 -5.03 4.45 -22.26
CA ASN A 161 -3.74 4.95 -22.75
C ASN A 161 -2.98 5.75 -21.68
N THR A 162 -1.97 6.55 -22.04
CA THR A 162 -1.23 7.36 -21.06
C THR A 162 -2.09 8.53 -20.55
N LEU A 163 -2.20 8.64 -19.22
CA LEU A 163 -2.82 9.76 -18.52
C LEU A 163 -1.76 10.54 -17.76
N LEU A 164 -1.76 11.86 -17.91
CA LEU A 164 -0.80 12.77 -17.29
C LEU A 164 -1.54 13.91 -16.59
N LEU A 165 -1.51 13.92 -15.25
CA LEU A 165 -1.92 15.07 -14.44
C LEU A 165 -0.69 15.95 -14.19
N ARG A 166 -0.73 17.17 -14.70
CA ARG A 166 0.38 18.13 -14.66
C ARG A 166 0.27 19.02 -13.43
N GLY A 167 1.39 19.63 -13.03
CA GLY A 167 1.42 20.45 -11.82
C GLY A 167 0.37 21.56 -11.83
N GLY A 168 -0.37 21.70 -10.72
CA GLY A 168 -1.48 22.64 -10.56
C GLY A 168 -2.85 22.10 -10.99
N SER A 169 -2.92 20.90 -11.58
CA SER A 169 -4.20 20.28 -11.95
C SER A 169 -4.94 19.66 -10.78
N LEU A 170 -6.26 19.58 -10.92
CA LEU A 170 -7.18 18.90 -10.02
C LEU A 170 -7.93 17.81 -10.77
N LEU A 171 -7.97 16.60 -10.21
CA LEU A 171 -8.92 15.56 -10.59
C LEU A 171 -9.74 15.19 -9.36
N GLU A 172 -11.03 15.53 -9.38
CA GLU A 172 -11.96 15.17 -8.33
C GLU A 172 -13.04 14.23 -8.89
N ILE A 173 -13.20 13.08 -8.23
CA ILE A 173 -14.22 12.09 -8.57
C ILE A 173 -15.05 11.85 -7.31
N SER A 174 -16.37 12.04 -7.42
CA SER A 174 -17.29 11.80 -6.32
C SER A 174 -18.56 11.12 -6.76
N GLY A 175 -19.27 10.48 -5.83
CA GLY A 175 -20.54 9.83 -6.10
C GLY A 175 -21.39 9.67 -4.85
N THR A 176 -22.71 9.58 -5.04
CA THR A 176 -23.63 9.22 -3.95
C THR A 176 -23.98 7.73 -3.95
N ASN A 177 -23.74 7.05 -5.07
CA ASN A 177 -24.01 5.63 -5.32
C ASN A 177 -22.73 4.90 -5.79
N LEU A 178 -22.77 3.57 -5.75
CA LEU A 178 -21.61 2.66 -5.88
C LEU A 178 -20.96 2.66 -7.29
N MET A 179 -20.20 3.68 -7.71
CA MET A 179 -19.41 3.56 -8.96
C MET A 179 -18.38 2.41 -8.85
N GLU A 180 -18.34 1.44 -9.76
CA GLU A 180 -17.43 0.28 -9.63
C GLU A 180 -15.97 0.73 -9.51
N TYR A 181 -15.56 1.70 -10.35
CA TYR A 181 -14.23 2.28 -10.33
C TYR A 181 -14.25 3.81 -10.22
N GLY A 182 -13.33 4.39 -9.44
CA GLY A 182 -13.04 5.82 -9.55
C GLY A 182 -12.25 6.09 -10.85
N ILE A 183 -11.13 5.39 -11.00
CA ILE A 183 -10.24 5.42 -12.15
C ILE A 183 -9.92 3.99 -12.58
N TYR A 184 -10.33 3.62 -13.79
CA TYR A 184 -9.91 2.38 -14.44
C TYR A 184 -8.89 2.70 -15.52
N ASN A 185 -7.65 2.22 -15.40
CA ASN A 185 -6.58 2.54 -16.33
C ASN A 185 -5.64 1.36 -16.61
N THR A 186 -5.59 0.87 -17.84
CA THR A 186 -4.67 -0.24 -18.19
C THR A 186 -3.23 0.18 -18.45
N TYR A 187 -2.95 1.48 -18.56
CA TYR A 187 -1.66 2.05 -18.95
C TYR A 187 -1.06 2.95 -17.86
N PRO A 188 0.19 3.41 -18.01
CA PRO A 188 0.83 4.24 -16.99
C PRO A 188 0.06 5.52 -16.68
N PHE A 189 -0.09 5.79 -15.38
CA PHE A 189 -0.62 7.05 -14.86
C PHE A 189 0.47 7.84 -14.15
N THR A 190 0.70 9.08 -14.58
CA THR A 190 1.64 9.98 -13.91
C THR A 190 0.91 11.18 -13.33
N ILE A 191 1.23 11.47 -12.07
CA ILE A 191 0.76 12.65 -11.33
C ILE A 191 2.00 13.48 -11.01
N ASP A 192 2.12 14.65 -11.61
CA ASP A 192 3.25 15.56 -11.38
C ASP A 192 3.14 16.26 -10.02
N THR A 193 4.24 16.86 -9.57
CA THR A 193 4.28 17.67 -8.35
C THR A 193 3.23 18.78 -8.39
N ASN A 194 2.53 18.99 -7.26
CA ASN A 194 1.41 19.93 -7.10
C ASN A 194 0.13 19.58 -7.89
N ALA A 195 0.04 18.43 -8.55
CA ALA A 195 -1.24 17.91 -9.01
C ALA A 195 -1.96 17.20 -7.85
N ASN A 196 -3.28 17.32 -7.79
CA ASN A 196 -4.08 16.73 -6.73
C ASN A 196 -5.16 15.82 -7.31
N VAL A 197 -5.32 14.65 -6.70
CA VAL A 197 -6.39 13.70 -6.98
C VAL A 197 -7.20 13.49 -5.72
N PHE A 198 -8.51 13.74 -5.79
CA PHE A 198 -9.44 13.50 -4.70
C PHE A 198 -10.50 12.53 -5.16
N ILE A 199 -10.68 11.44 -4.42
CA ILE A 199 -11.79 10.51 -4.66
C ILE A 199 -12.57 10.31 -3.38
N ARG A 200 -13.88 10.57 -3.45
CA ARG A 200 -14.80 10.46 -2.31
C ARG A 200 -15.98 9.59 -2.71
N ARG A 201 -16.31 8.57 -1.91
CA ARG A 201 -17.47 7.68 -2.12
C ARG A 201 -17.52 7.06 -3.52
N THR A 202 -16.85 5.92 -3.66
CA THR A 202 -16.97 5.03 -4.82
C THR A 202 -17.35 3.62 -4.35
N GLY A 203 -17.75 2.76 -5.27
CA GLY A 203 -18.47 1.50 -5.06
C GLY A 203 -17.66 0.32 -4.55
N ASN A 204 -18.06 -0.88 -4.96
CA ASN A 204 -17.68 -2.15 -4.34
C ASN A 204 -16.30 -2.70 -4.75
N ASP A 205 -15.61 -2.10 -5.72
CA ASP A 205 -14.35 -2.62 -6.26
C ASP A 205 -13.18 -1.63 -6.06
N ALA A 206 -12.06 -1.87 -6.75
CA ALA A 206 -10.87 -1.05 -6.63
C ALA A 206 -11.15 0.39 -7.10
N ILE A 207 -10.72 1.40 -6.34
CA ILE A 207 -10.93 2.79 -6.79
C ILE A 207 -10.01 3.12 -7.95
N PHE A 208 -8.72 2.81 -7.79
CA PHE A 208 -7.75 2.86 -8.87
C PHE A 208 -7.45 1.42 -9.27
N ASP A 209 -7.85 1.01 -10.46
CA ASP A 209 -7.40 -0.24 -11.07
C ASP A 209 -6.43 0.11 -12.20
N MET A 210 -5.14 -0.10 -11.94
CA MET A 210 -4.07 0.50 -12.74
C MET A 210 -3.10 -0.52 -13.32
N GLY A 211 -2.65 -0.22 -14.55
CA GLY A 211 -1.44 -0.75 -15.12
C GLY A 211 -0.23 -0.38 -14.27
N SER A 212 0.16 0.90 -14.23
CA SER A 212 1.22 1.43 -13.35
C SER A 212 0.88 2.83 -12.84
N ILE A 213 1.46 3.22 -11.70
CA ILE A 213 1.34 4.57 -11.16
C ILE A 213 2.71 5.15 -10.79
N THR A 214 2.90 6.42 -11.15
CA THR A 214 4.02 7.25 -10.68
C THR A 214 3.45 8.56 -10.11
N ASN A 215 3.48 8.68 -8.79
CA ASN A 215 2.91 9.81 -8.07
C ASN A 215 3.99 10.75 -7.54
N HIS A 216 3.99 12.02 -7.95
CA HIS A 216 4.77 13.10 -7.34
C HIS A 216 3.88 14.17 -6.68
N GLY A 217 2.55 14.02 -6.79
CA GLY A 217 1.55 14.97 -6.30
C GLY A 217 0.88 14.50 -5.00
N SER A 218 -0.40 14.81 -4.85
CA SER A 218 -1.21 14.37 -3.71
C SER A 218 -2.38 13.51 -4.19
N ILE A 219 -2.59 12.37 -3.52
CA ILE A 219 -3.77 11.52 -3.70
C ILE A 219 -4.48 11.44 -2.35
N GLU A 220 -5.77 11.76 -2.33
CA GLU A 220 -6.63 11.59 -1.17
C GLU A 220 -7.86 10.75 -1.53
N ILE A 221 -8.11 9.73 -0.73
CA ILE A 221 -9.21 8.80 -0.89
C ILE A 221 -9.94 8.65 0.44
N THR A 222 -11.24 8.92 0.47
CA THR A 222 -12.03 8.88 1.72
C THR A 222 -13.43 8.29 1.53
N GLU A 223 -13.98 7.74 2.62
CA GLU A 223 -15.38 7.27 2.77
C GLU A 223 -15.80 6.18 1.76
N LEU A 224 -15.20 4.98 1.81
CA LEU A 224 -15.75 3.83 1.08
C LEU A 224 -16.72 3.01 1.95
N GLN A 225 -17.87 2.63 1.39
CA GLN A 225 -18.82 1.76 2.05
C GLN A 225 -18.45 0.27 1.98
N ASP A 226 -17.52 -0.13 1.11
CA ASP A 226 -17.11 -1.53 0.97
C ASP A 226 -15.92 -1.88 1.87
N THR A 227 -16.07 -3.02 2.53
CA THR A 227 -15.16 -3.59 3.52
C THR A 227 -14.03 -4.42 2.91
N LEU A 228 -14.07 -4.75 1.61
CA LEU A 228 -13.12 -5.69 0.97
C LEU A 228 -12.25 -5.07 -0.14
N SER A 229 -12.66 -3.94 -0.69
CA SER A 229 -12.00 -3.34 -1.86
C SER A 229 -10.72 -2.60 -1.50
N TYR A 230 -9.83 -2.41 -2.49
CA TYR A 230 -8.58 -1.66 -2.33
C TYR A 230 -8.72 -0.23 -2.87
N GLY A 231 -8.12 0.74 -2.20
CA GLY A 231 -7.98 2.09 -2.72
C GLY A 231 -7.18 2.12 -4.02
N ILE A 232 -6.05 1.41 -4.08
CA ILE A 232 -5.25 1.28 -5.30
C ILE A 232 -4.90 -0.18 -5.54
N VAL A 233 -5.22 -0.68 -6.73
CA VAL A 233 -4.71 -1.95 -7.27
C VAL A 233 -3.79 -1.62 -8.44
N ASN A 234 -2.59 -2.17 -8.41
CA ASN A 234 -1.58 -1.93 -9.42
C ASN A 234 -0.91 -3.23 -9.87
N ILE A 235 -0.87 -3.46 -11.18
CA ILE A 235 -0.29 -4.68 -11.74
C ILE A 235 1.22 -4.53 -11.95
N TYR A 236 1.67 -3.39 -12.51
CA TYR A 236 3.07 -3.05 -12.78
C TYR A 236 3.63 -2.13 -11.67
N PRO A 237 4.87 -1.59 -11.76
CA PRO A 237 5.48 -0.87 -10.66
C PRO A 237 4.62 0.27 -10.09
N PHE A 238 4.61 0.36 -8.76
CA PHE A 238 4.03 1.43 -7.97
C PHE A 238 5.16 2.33 -7.48
N ASN A 239 5.21 3.59 -7.92
CA ASN A 239 6.21 4.54 -7.46
C ASN A 239 5.51 5.74 -6.80
N ASN A 240 5.68 5.88 -5.49
CA ASN A 240 5.20 7.05 -4.75
C ASN A 240 6.35 7.96 -4.31
N TYR A 241 6.41 9.17 -4.85
CA TYR A 241 7.26 10.29 -4.43
C TYR A 241 6.48 11.40 -3.72
N GLY A 242 5.16 11.35 -3.78
CA GLY A 242 4.25 12.37 -3.27
C GLY A 242 3.60 12.01 -1.94
N ASN A 243 2.39 12.53 -1.73
CA ASN A 243 1.55 12.23 -0.56
C ASN A 243 0.37 11.36 -0.96
N ILE A 244 0.06 10.34 -0.17
CA ILE A 244 -1.13 9.50 -0.32
C ILE A 244 -1.82 9.42 1.03
N ILE A 245 -3.09 9.83 1.08
CA ILE A 245 -3.93 9.73 2.26
C ILE A 245 -5.13 8.86 1.91
N MET A 246 -5.39 7.84 2.72
CA MET A 246 -6.53 6.95 2.58
C MET A 246 -7.22 6.81 3.92
N SER A 247 -8.54 7.03 3.99
CA SER A 247 -9.30 6.83 5.21
C SER A 247 -10.62 6.12 5.02
N ASP A 248 -11.02 5.37 6.06
CA ASP A 248 -12.34 4.79 6.24
C ASP A 248 -12.77 3.93 5.03
N MET A 249 -11.99 2.88 4.75
CA MET A 249 -12.17 2.00 3.59
C MET A 249 -11.72 0.55 3.85
N GLY A 250 -12.05 -0.38 2.94
CA GLY A 250 -11.67 -1.79 3.02
C GLY A 250 -10.16 -2.01 3.17
N SER A 251 -9.38 -1.70 2.13
CA SER A 251 -7.92 -1.88 2.07
C SER A 251 -7.25 -0.70 1.37
N GLY A 252 -5.95 -0.50 1.63
CA GLY A 252 -5.15 0.57 1.03
C GLY A 252 -4.63 0.20 -0.37
N VAL A 253 -3.37 -0.18 -0.47
CA VAL A 253 -2.67 -0.45 -1.75
C VAL A 253 -2.41 -1.94 -1.96
N ARG A 254 -2.66 -2.42 -3.18
CA ARG A 254 -2.30 -3.75 -3.66
C ARG A 254 -1.37 -3.64 -4.86
N VAL A 255 -0.24 -4.34 -4.83
CA VAL A 255 0.68 -4.49 -5.97
C VAL A 255 0.85 -5.97 -6.29
N GLU A 256 0.39 -6.41 -7.48
CA GLU A 256 0.24 -7.84 -7.81
C GLU A 256 1.41 -8.46 -8.59
N ALA A 257 2.06 -7.72 -9.48
CA ALA A 257 3.21 -8.20 -10.24
C ALA A 257 4.36 -7.19 -10.30
N GLY A 258 4.14 -5.97 -9.79
CA GLY A 258 5.09 -4.87 -9.80
C GLY A 258 5.91 -4.74 -8.52
N VAL A 259 6.93 -3.88 -8.59
CA VAL A 259 7.69 -3.44 -7.42
C VAL A 259 6.92 -2.31 -6.73
N PHE A 260 6.75 -2.43 -5.41
CA PHE A 260 6.28 -1.33 -4.56
C PHE A 260 7.47 -0.47 -4.14
N ASN A 261 7.47 0.80 -4.55
CA ASN A 261 8.48 1.78 -4.16
C ASN A 261 7.81 2.99 -3.50
N ASN A 262 8.20 3.27 -2.25
CA ASN A 262 7.78 4.46 -1.52
C ASN A 262 8.99 5.34 -1.18
N TYR A 263 8.99 6.56 -1.72
CA TYR A 263 9.90 7.66 -1.44
C TYR A 263 9.20 8.83 -0.73
N GLY A 264 7.87 8.84 -0.71
CA GLY A 264 7.04 9.89 -0.17
C GLY A 264 6.30 9.48 1.10
N ILE A 265 5.16 10.13 1.36
CA ILE A 265 4.36 9.91 2.57
C ILE A 265 3.09 9.15 2.21
N MET A 266 2.79 8.10 2.98
CA MET A 266 1.54 7.35 2.90
C MET A 266 0.90 7.29 4.28
N THR A 267 -0.33 7.76 4.40
CA THR A 267 -1.11 7.71 5.65
C THR A 267 -2.41 6.97 5.42
N PHE A 268 -2.61 5.91 6.19
CA PHE A 268 -3.80 5.07 6.18
C PHE A 268 -4.50 5.22 7.51
N THR A 269 -5.78 5.59 7.50
CA THR A 269 -6.57 5.80 8.72
C THR A 269 -7.82 4.93 8.71
N ASN A 270 -8.06 4.15 9.77
CA ASN A 270 -9.27 3.35 9.94
C ASN A 270 -9.60 2.42 8.74
N LEU A 271 -8.59 1.74 8.18
CA LEU A 271 -8.87 0.69 7.21
C LEU A 271 -9.47 -0.55 7.91
N ILE A 272 -10.14 -1.42 7.15
CA ILE A 272 -10.77 -2.61 7.71
C ILE A 272 -9.83 -3.82 7.62
N SER A 273 -9.26 -4.07 6.45
CA SER A 273 -8.51 -5.29 6.17
C SER A 273 -7.00 -5.07 6.17
N LYS A 274 -6.44 -4.34 5.20
CA LYS A 274 -4.98 -4.16 5.13
C LYS A 274 -4.54 -2.83 4.55
N ALA A 275 -3.40 -2.29 5.02
CA ALA A 275 -2.86 -1.06 4.45
C ALA A 275 -2.10 -1.31 3.15
N ILE A 276 -1.21 -2.30 3.11
CA ILE A 276 -0.44 -2.63 1.91
C ILE A 276 -0.39 -4.14 1.69
N PHE A 277 -0.57 -4.57 0.45
CA PHE A 277 -0.31 -5.92 -0.03
C PHE A 277 0.61 -5.86 -1.24
N ALA A 278 1.77 -6.51 -1.19
CA ALA A 278 2.74 -6.54 -2.29
C ALA A 278 3.27 -7.96 -2.52
N THR A 279 3.48 -8.33 -3.78
CA THR A 279 3.82 -9.72 -4.13
C THR A 279 5.11 -9.93 -4.92
N SER A 280 5.75 -8.87 -5.40
CA SER A 280 7.07 -8.97 -6.03
C SER A 280 8.14 -8.41 -5.11
N ALA A 281 8.30 -7.09 -5.00
CA ALA A 281 9.29 -6.48 -4.10
C ALA A 281 8.67 -5.31 -3.34
N PHE A 282 9.17 -5.06 -2.12
CA PHE A 282 8.75 -3.94 -1.29
C PHE A 282 9.96 -3.08 -0.93
N ASN A 283 9.94 -1.80 -1.29
CA ASN A 283 10.99 -0.85 -0.96
C ASN A 283 10.38 0.42 -0.35
N ASN A 284 10.65 0.65 0.93
CA ASN A 284 10.44 1.94 1.58
C ASN A 284 11.80 2.64 1.72
N PHE A 285 12.05 3.67 0.92
CA PHE A 285 13.33 4.38 0.85
C PHE A 285 13.51 5.34 2.03
N GLU A 286 14.71 5.92 2.20
CA GLU A 286 15.08 6.76 3.36
C GLU A 286 14.09 7.91 3.65
N ASN A 287 13.55 8.55 2.62
CA ASN A 287 12.56 9.62 2.75
C ASN A 287 11.11 9.10 2.83
N GLY A 288 10.92 7.80 2.64
CA GLY A 288 9.64 7.12 2.65
C GLY A 288 9.07 7.04 4.07
N PHE A 289 7.81 7.46 4.21
CA PHE A 289 7.06 7.38 5.46
C PHE A 289 5.75 6.62 5.22
N ILE A 290 5.51 5.58 6.01
CA ILE A 290 4.26 4.81 6.00
C ILE A 290 3.65 4.90 7.39
N ASN A 291 2.42 5.39 7.48
CA ASN A 291 1.69 5.53 8.72
C ASN A 291 0.35 4.81 8.64
N VAL A 292 0.12 3.87 9.54
CA VAL A 292 -1.12 3.10 9.64
C VAL A 292 -1.72 3.42 11.00
N ILE A 293 -2.78 4.21 11.00
CA ILE A 293 -3.41 4.81 12.18
C ILE A 293 -4.80 4.21 12.36
N ASN A 294 -5.15 3.89 13.61
CA ASN A 294 -6.53 3.62 13.96
C ASN A 294 -7.03 4.57 15.05
N THR A 295 -8.17 5.22 14.80
CA THR A 295 -8.78 6.23 15.67
C THR A 295 -10.14 5.82 16.22
N GLY A 296 -10.71 4.68 15.79
CA GLY A 296 -12.14 4.37 15.94
C GLY A 296 -12.51 3.03 16.56
N GLY A 297 -11.62 2.34 17.28
CA GLY A 297 -11.89 1.02 17.88
C GLY A 297 -11.94 -0.15 16.88
N ASN A 298 -12.33 0.10 15.63
CA ASN A 298 -12.16 -0.80 14.50
C ASN A 298 -10.71 -0.75 14.01
N ARG A 299 -9.89 -1.63 14.53
CA ARG A 299 -8.48 -1.75 14.14
C ARG A 299 -8.35 -2.39 12.77
N ILE A 300 -7.42 -1.87 11.99
CA ILE A 300 -6.95 -2.50 10.76
C ILE A 300 -6.55 -3.93 11.10
N TYR A 301 -7.05 -4.90 10.33
CA TYR A 301 -6.71 -6.30 10.58
C TYR A 301 -5.20 -6.52 10.39
N SER A 302 -4.64 -6.17 9.24
CA SER A 302 -3.20 -6.29 8.96
C SER A 302 -2.55 -4.98 8.50
N GLY A 303 -1.36 -4.64 8.98
CA GLY A 303 -0.63 -3.47 8.46
C GLY A 303 -0.13 -3.71 7.03
N ILE A 304 0.96 -4.45 6.90
CA ILE A 304 1.59 -4.78 5.62
C ILE A 304 1.65 -6.29 5.43
N ILE A 305 1.28 -6.75 4.24
CA ILE A 305 1.45 -8.15 3.83
C ILE A 305 2.34 -8.18 2.59
N PHE A 306 3.43 -8.92 2.67
CA PHE A 306 4.35 -9.17 1.58
C PHE A 306 4.45 -10.66 1.29
N VAL A 307 4.23 -11.04 0.04
CA VAL A 307 4.28 -12.44 -0.39
C VAL A 307 5.06 -12.53 -1.70
N ASP A 308 6.35 -12.82 -1.65
CA ASP A 308 7.11 -13.13 -2.88
C ASP A 308 6.47 -14.37 -3.56
N ILE A 309 5.77 -14.16 -4.66
CA ILE A 309 5.18 -15.25 -5.48
C ILE A 309 6.09 -15.64 -6.63
N SER A 310 7.28 -15.04 -6.75
CA SER A 310 8.15 -15.29 -7.87
C SER A 310 8.98 -16.56 -7.64
N ASN A 311 8.68 -17.59 -8.42
CA ASN A 311 9.34 -18.90 -8.30
C ASN A 311 10.85 -18.90 -8.68
N PHE A 312 11.45 -17.76 -8.99
CA PHE A 312 12.78 -17.70 -9.62
C PHE A 312 13.71 -16.58 -9.14
N GLN A 313 13.25 -15.54 -8.43
CA GLN A 313 14.11 -14.44 -7.94
C GLN A 313 13.66 -14.02 -6.54
N THR A 314 14.53 -14.14 -5.54
CA THR A 314 14.21 -13.71 -4.17
C THR A 314 14.16 -12.19 -4.12
N TYR A 315 12.96 -11.64 -4.00
CA TYR A 315 12.77 -10.21 -3.87
C TYR A 315 12.62 -9.83 -2.40
N PRO A 316 13.38 -8.82 -1.93
CA PRO A 316 13.38 -8.46 -0.51
C PRO A 316 12.21 -7.53 -0.15
N PHE A 317 11.84 -7.59 1.13
CA PHE A 317 11.24 -6.49 1.87
C PHE A 317 12.37 -5.59 2.39
N ASN A 318 12.46 -4.38 1.84
CA ASN A 318 13.46 -3.39 2.21
C ASN A 318 12.82 -2.20 2.91
N ASN A 319 13.28 -1.90 4.13
CA ASN A 319 12.98 -0.66 4.82
C ASN A 319 14.26 0.13 5.12
N TYR A 320 14.37 1.31 4.51
CA TYR A 320 15.36 2.35 4.78
C TYR A 320 14.72 3.59 5.43
N GLY A 321 13.39 3.73 5.34
CA GLY A 321 12.63 4.88 5.84
C GLY A 321 11.95 4.61 7.17
N ASN A 322 10.75 5.20 7.35
CA ASN A 322 9.96 5.08 8.57
C ASN A 322 8.64 4.35 8.30
N ILE A 323 8.32 3.39 9.16
CA ILE A 323 7.06 2.64 9.14
C ILE A 323 6.47 2.67 10.54
N ASN A 324 5.26 3.22 10.69
CA ASN A 324 4.49 3.21 11.94
C ASN A 324 3.18 2.48 11.71
N ILE A 325 2.91 1.45 12.51
CA ILE A 325 1.73 0.60 12.34
C ILE A 325 0.97 0.43 13.65
N ASP A 326 -0.33 0.74 13.62
CA ASP A 326 -1.32 0.31 14.60
C ASP A 326 -2.26 -0.73 13.95
N SER A 327 -2.19 -1.98 14.41
CA SER A 327 -2.90 -3.12 13.80
C SER A 327 -3.47 -4.09 14.84
N SER A 328 -4.63 -4.70 14.56
CA SER A 328 -5.26 -5.69 15.46
C SER A 328 -4.79 -7.13 15.30
N HIS A 329 -4.38 -7.53 14.11
CA HIS A 329 -4.01 -8.92 13.85
C HIS A 329 -2.51 -9.05 13.59
N VAL A 330 -2.03 -8.59 12.44
CA VAL A 330 -0.61 -8.70 12.07
C VAL A 330 -0.08 -7.33 11.67
N GLY A 331 1.00 -6.86 12.30
CA GLY A 331 1.67 -5.63 11.89
C GLY A 331 2.27 -5.76 10.49
N ILE A 332 3.25 -6.66 10.36
CA ILE A 332 3.91 -6.99 9.09
C ILE A 332 3.95 -8.53 8.93
N ASP A 333 3.43 -9.02 7.81
CA ASP A 333 3.45 -10.44 7.41
C ASP A 333 4.34 -10.57 6.16
N VAL A 334 5.44 -11.30 6.25
CA VAL A 334 6.40 -11.55 5.17
C VAL A 334 6.48 -13.06 4.98
N ARG A 335 5.81 -13.57 3.95
CA ARG A 335 5.61 -15.03 3.78
C ARG A 335 6.67 -15.73 2.94
N GLN A 336 7.42 -14.96 2.16
CA GLN A 336 8.53 -15.42 1.32
C GLN A 336 9.46 -14.22 1.11
N GLY A 337 10.78 -14.44 1.23
CA GLY A 337 11.79 -13.43 0.90
C GLY A 337 12.67 -12.99 2.06
N ILE A 338 13.52 -11.99 1.79
CA ILE A 338 14.48 -11.42 2.73
C ILE A 338 13.85 -10.18 3.39
N PHE A 339 13.90 -10.09 4.71
CA PHE A 339 13.51 -8.89 5.45
C PHE A 339 14.75 -8.07 5.84
N LEU A 340 14.93 -6.90 5.22
CA LEU A 340 16.02 -5.98 5.50
C LEU A 340 15.47 -4.69 6.13
N ASN A 341 15.86 -4.41 7.37
CA ASN A 341 15.56 -3.15 8.05
C ASN A 341 16.83 -2.39 8.40
N THR A 342 16.99 -1.19 7.82
CA THR A 342 18.03 -0.20 8.16
C THR A 342 17.42 1.13 8.65
N GLY A 343 16.10 1.28 8.48
CA GLY A 343 15.34 2.45 8.89
C GLY A 343 14.76 2.32 10.29
N ASN A 344 13.54 2.84 10.47
CA ASN A 344 12.80 2.81 11.72
C ASN A 344 11.43 2.15 11.51
N ILE A 345 11.11 1.17 12.35
CA ILE A 345 9.81 0.49 12.36
C ILE A 345 9.24 0.56 13.78
N VAL A 346 8.01 1.07 13.91
CA VAL A 346 7.24 1.05 15.15
C VAL A 346 5.95 0.27 14.89
N ILE A 347 5.71 -0.79 15.66
CA ILE A 347 4.51 -1.62 15.55
C ILE A 347 3.80 -1.68 16.89
N ASP A 348 2.62 -1.08 16.91
CA ASP A 348 1.59 -1.27 17.90
C ASP A 348 0.66 -2.41 17.42
N HIS A 349 0.66 -3.53 18.14
CA HIS A 349 -0.09 -4.71 17.72
C HIS A 349 -0.95 -5.31 18.83
N TYR A 350 -1.93 -6.15 18.43
CA TYR A 350 -2.75 -6.92 19.37
C TYR A 350 -2.63 -8.43 19.26
N ARG A 351 -2.15 -8.99 18.15
CA ARG A 351 -1.95 -10.45 18.05
C ARG A 351 -0.54 -10.80 17.62
N GLN A 352 -0.06 -10.24 16.52
CA GLN A 352 1.29 -10.46 16.03
C GLN A 352 1.89 -9.20 15.45
N ALA A 353 3.15 -8.89 15.79
CA ALA A 353 3.81 -7.70 15.27
C ALA A 353 4.48 -8.01 13.93
N LEU A 354 5.34 -9.03 13.92
CA LEU A 354 6.08 -9.47 12.74
C LEU A 354 5.94 -10.99 12.56
N ASP A 355 5.46 -11.41 11.40
CA ASP A 355 5.41 -12.81 10.97
C ASP A 355 6.33 -13.02 9.78
N LEU A 356 7.43 -13.75 9.95
CA LEU A 356 8.30 -14.16 8.85
C LEU A 356 8.07 -15.66 8.61
N GLY A 357 7.03 -15.94 7.82
CA GLY A 357 6.51 -17.29 7.57
C GLY A 357 7.04 -17.92 6.29
N PHE A 358 6.74 -19.21 6.10
CA PHE A 358 7.02 -19.98 4.87
C PHE A 358 5.75 -20.32 4.10
N ILE A 359 5.84 -20.35 2.77
CA ILE A 359 4.83 -21.00 1.91
C ILE A 359 5.43 -22.20 1.14
N ASN A 360 6.73 -22.21 0.78
CA ASN A 360 7.34 -23.30 -0.02
C ASN A 360 8.83 -23.55 0.31
N ASN A 361 9.23 -24.83 0.30
CA ASN A 361 10.54 -25.38 0.74
C ASN A 361 11.80 -24.94 -0.04
N THR A 362 11.75 -23.93 -0.91
CA THR A 362 12.86 -23.61 -1.83
C THR A 362 13.61 -22.32 -1.50
N GLN A 363 13.11 -21.47 -0.60
CA GLN A 363 13.75 -20.19 -0.26
C GLN A 363 13.73 -19.94 1.25
N ILE A 364 14.87 -19.55 1.80
CA ILE A 364 15.08 -19.37 3.23
C ILE A 364 14.79 -17.92 3.62
N PRO A 365 13.83 -17.63 4.51
CA PRO A 365 13.59 -16.30 5.04
C PRO A 365 14.82 -15.90 5.82
N TYR A 366 15.27 -14.66 5.60
CA TYR A 366 16.41 -14.09 6.29
C TYR A 366 16.00 -12.74 6.85
N PHE A 367 16.13 -12.58 8.16
CA PHE A 367 15.91 -11.34 8.88
C PHE A 367 17.24 -10.65 9.12
N TYR A 368 17.33 -9.41 8.66
CA TYR A 368 18.48 -8.54 8.88
C TYR A 368 18.01 -7.19 9.44
N ASN A 369 18.54 -6.83 10.60
CA ASN A 369 18.29 -5.54 11.22
C ASN A 369 19.61 -4.80 11.49
N ASP A 370 19.71 -3.60 10.93
CA ASP A 370 20.76 -2.59 11.15
C ASP A 370 20.13 -1.22 11.47
N GLY A 371 18.83 -1.20 11.76
CA GLY A 371 18.05 -0.03 12.14
C GLY A 371 17.30 -0.22 13.45
N ASN A 372 16.21 0.52 13.63
CA ASN A 372 15.36 0.44 14.83
C ASN A 372 14.07 -0.35 14.57
N LEU A 373 13.73 -1.24 15.51
CA LEU A 373 12.47 -1.96 15.54
C LEU A 373 11.87 -1.88 16.94
N PHE A 374 10.76 -1.15 17.08
CA PHE A 374 10.04 -0.99 18.34
C PHE A 374 8.69 -1.71 18.24
N ILE A 375 8.47 -2.69 19.12
CA ILE A 375 7.26 -3.50 19.15
C ILE A 375 6.57 -3.32 20.51
N ARG A 376 5.30 -2.92 20.47
CA ARG A 376 4.49 -2.68 21.66
C ARG A 376 3.15 -3.39 21.51
N ASN A 377 2.69 -4.01 22.60
CA ASN A 377 1.37 -4.62 22.63
C ASN A 377 0.43 -3.82 23.56
N HIS A 378 -0.81 -3.67 23.10
CA HIS A 378 -1.81 -2.81 23.70
C HIS A 378 -2.88 -3.51 24.55
N GLU A 379 -2.89 -4.84 24.67
CA GLU A 379 -3.68 -5.65 25.64
C GLU A 379 -4.05 -6.99 24.98
N GLU A 380 -3.39 -8.11 25.34
CA GLU A 380 -3.96 -9.47 25.47
C GLU A 380 -2.85 -10.52 25.80
N PRO A 381 -3.17 -11.60 26.53
CA PRO A 381 -2.22 -12.63 26.96
C PRO A 381 -1.96 -13.74 25.92
N LEU A 382 -2.16 -13.50 24.62
CA LEU A 382 -1.97 -14.53 23.57
C LEU A 382 -1.11 -14.07 22.38
N THR A 383 -0.39 -12.97 22.54
CA THR A 383 0.36 -12.33 21.43
C THR A 383 1.74 -12.91 21.22
N MET A 384 2.16 -13.06 19.95
CA MET A 384 3.53 -13.35 19.56
C MET A 384 4.13 -12.13 18.89
N SER A 385 5.26 -11.62 19.39
CA SER A 385 5.79 -10.34 18.89
C SER A 385 6.51 -10.52 17.56
N LEU A 386 7.48 -11.43 17.53
CA LEU A 386 8.29 -11.71 16.34
C LEU A 386 8.41 -13.21 16.15
N LYS A 387 8.12 -13.69 14.95
CA LYS A 387 8.27 -15.09 14.57
C LYS A 387 9.14 -15.21 13.34
N VAL A 388 10.11 -16.12 13.36
CA VAL A 388 10.89 -16.53 12.19
C VAL A 388 10.79 -18.04 12.02
N ASP A 389 10.01 -18.46 11.03
CA ASP A 389 9.78 -19.88 10.71
C ASP A 389 10.97 -20.53 9.98
N ASP A 390 10.94 -21.87 9.92
CA ASP A 390 12.00 -22.82 9.53
C ASP A 390 12.80 -22.46 8.27
N GLY A 391 13.92 -21.75 8.42
CA GLY A 391 14.91 -21.71 7.35
C GLY A 391 15.71 -23.02 7.23
N ASP A 392 16.32 -23.26 6.08
CA ASP A 392 17.15 -24.45 5.85
C ASP A 392 18.14 -24.63 7.01
N THR A 393 18.25 -25.89 7.45
CA THR A 393 19.00 -26.39 8.62
C THR A 393 20.49 -26.04 8.66
N PHE A 394 20.98 -25.32 7.63
CA PHE A 394 22.37 -24.91 7.42
C PHE A 394 22.65 -23.41 7.70
N THR A 395 21.64 -22.58 8.01
CA THR A 395 21.82 -21.11 7.99
C THR A 395 21.32 -20.39 9.25
N GLN A 396 22.09 -19.39 9.69
CA GLN A 396 21.68 -18.40 10.69
C GLN A 396 20.82 -17.37 9.98
N ASN A 397 19.52 -17.36 10.26
CA ASN A 397 18.54 -16.59 9.50
C ASN A 397 18.01 -15.37 10.23
N PHE A 398 18.55 -15.10 11.41
CA PHE A 398 18.35 -13.85 12.09
C PHE A 398 19.69 -13.19 12.35
N GLN A 399 19.83 -11.95 11.87
CA GLN A 399 20.99 -11.10 12.14
C GLN A 399 20.53 -9.72 12.61
N ASN A 400 20.99 -9.33 13.81
CA ASN A 400 20.94 -7.96 14.29
C ASN A 400 22.38 -7.43 14.41
N THR A 401 22.70 -6.35 13.70
CA THR A 401 24.05 -5.76 13.67
C THR A 401 24.34 -4.92 14.91
N GLU A 402 25.57 -4.43 15.04
CA GLU A 402 25.96 -3.50 16.11
C GLU A 402 25.18 -2.17 16.14
N ASN A 403 24.59 -1.74 15.02
CA ASN A 403 23.74 -0.54 14.98
C ASN A 403 22.26 -0.87 15.21
N GLY A 404 21.90 -2.16 15.12
CA GLY A 404 20.53 -2.60 15.19
C GLY A 404 19.99 -2.58 16.63
N ARG A 405 18.84 -1.93 16.81
CA ARG A 405 18.12 -1.87 18.10
C ARG A 405 16.74 -2.49 17.95
N ILE A 406 16.42 -3.42 18.85
CA ILE A 406 15.10 -4.06 18.91
C ILE A 406 14.53 -3.90 20.32
N GLU A 407 13.33 -3.35 20.44
CA GLU A 407 12.68 -3.17 21.74
C GLU A 407 11.29 -3.78 21.76
N PHE A 408 11.03 -4.53 22.83
CA PHE A 408 9.73 -5.14 23.10
C PHE A 408 9.17 -4.60 24.41
N LEU A 409 7.94 -4.07 24.37
CA LEU A 409 7.28 -3.50 25.54
C LEU A 409 5.86 -4.08 25.72
N ASN A 410 5.57 -4.55 26.94
CA ASN A 410 4.25 -5.05 27.38
C ASN A 410 3.72 -6.23 26.55
N ILE A 411 4.56 -7.21 26.25
CA ILE A 411 4.25 -8.32 25.34
C ILE A 411 3.94 -9.64 26.07
N HIS A 412 3.22 -10.56 25.42
CA HIS A 412 3.04 -11.91 25.95
C HIS A 412 4.23 -12.85 25.67
N ARG A 413 4.57 -13.00 24.38
CA ARG A 413 5.73 -13.76 23.89
C ARG A 413 6.62 -12.86 23.03
N GLY A 414 7.92 -12.93 23.26
CA GLY A 414 8.90 -12.13 22.52
C GLY A 414 9.19 -12.71 21.14
N MET A 415 10.38 -13.28 20.97
CA MET A 415 10.91 -13.78 19.72
C MET A 415 10.88 -15.31 19.66
N GLU A 416 10.13 -15.87 18.70
CA GLU A 416 10.18 -17.29 18.34
C GLU A 416 11.11 -17.46 17.14
N LEU A 417 12.21 -18.19 17.34
CA LEU A 417 13.22 -18.43 16.30
C LEU A 417 13.40 -19.92 16.11
N LYS A 418 13.09 -20.42 14.92
CA LYS A 418 13.31 -21.82 14.54
C LYS A 418 14.67 -22.08 13.87
N SER A 419 15.51 -21.06 13.80
CA SER A 419 16.82 -21.08 13.15
C SER A 419 17.85 -20.27 13.93
N GLY A 420 19.13 -20.41 13.54
CA GLY A 420 20.23 -19.79 14.27
C GLY A 420 20.17 -18.26 14.27
N LEU A 421 20.49 -17.70 15.44
CA LEU A 421 20.51 -16.26 15.71
C LEU A 421 21.94 -15.71 15.80
N ILE A 422 22.18 -14.53 15.22
CA ILE A 422 23.33 -13.68 15.53
C ILE A 422 22.84 -12.30 15.98
N ASN A 423 23.25 -11.87 17.16
CA ASN A 423 22.99 -10.53 17.67
C ASN A 423 24.28 -9.82 18.09
N TYR A 424 24.62 -8.72 17.43
CA TYR A 424 25.70 -7.81 17.83
C TYR A 424 25.19 -6.48 18.40
N GLY A 425 23.90 -6.18 18.24
CA GLY A 425 23.28 -4.94 18.69
C GLY A 425 22.49 -5.09 19.99
N ASP A 426 21.61 -4.13 20.23
CA ASP A 426 20.83 -4.02 21.46
C ASP A 426 19.45 -4.66 21.29
N ILE A 427 19.09 -5.55 22.22
CA ILE A 427 17.73 -6.09 22.32
C ILE A 427 17.21 -5.86 23.73
N SER A 428 16.08 -5.17 23.87
CA SER A 428 15.44 -4.91 25.15
C SER A 428 14.04 -5.51 25.25
N PHE A 429 13.72 -6.03 26.42
CA PHE A 429 12.41 -6.57 26.77
C PHE A 429 11.95 -5.96 28.10
N GLU A 430 10.77 -5.34 28.10
CA GLU A 430 10.15 -4.81 29.31
C GLU A 430 8.71 -5.32 29.44
N ASN A 431 8.39 -5.89 30.62
CA ASN A 431 7.07 -6.44 30.96
C ASN A 431 6.61 -7.55 30.01
N VAL A 432 7.29 -8.70 30.08
CA VAL A 432 6.94 -9.90 29.31
C VAL A 432 6.17 -10.88 30.18
N THR A 433 5.08 -11.48 29.70
CA THR A 433 4.24 -12.37 30.55
C THR A 433 4.47 -13.87 30.37
N GLN A 434 5.24 -14.30 29.36
CA GLN A 434 5.61 -15.71 29.19
C GLN A 434 7.12 -15.91 29.03
N TRP A 435 7.68 -15.57 27.86
CA TRP A 435 9.10 -15.74 27.56
C TRP A 435 9.60 -14.65 26.60
N CYS A 436 10.88 -14.28 26.71
CA CYS A 436 11.52 -13.31 25.80
C CYS A 436 12.03 -13.98 24.52
N PHE A 437 12.73 -15.11 24.64
CA PHE A 437 13.19 -15.91 23.50
C PHE A 437 12.66 -17.34 23.61
N LEU A 438 12.11 -17.86 22.51
CA LEU A 438 11.86 -19.28 22.28
C LEU A 438 12.74 -19.72 21.10
N LEU A 439 13.71 -20.60 21.40
CA LEU A 439 14.70 -21.08 20.43
C LEU A 439 14.36 -22.52 20.06
N GLU A 440 13.68 -22.69 18.93
CA GLU A 440 13.18 -23.95 18.38
C GLU A 440 14.05 -24.42 17.21
N ASN A 441 15.36 -24.45 17.42
CA ASN A 441 16.30 -24.81 16.36
C ASN A 441 16.16 -26.28 15.96
N TYR A 442 15.54 -26.53 14.81
CA TYR A 442 15.39 -27.87 14.24
C TYR A 442 16.51 -28.13 13.22
N SER A 443 17.37 -29.12 13.48
CA SER A 443 18.29 -29.65 12.47
C SER A 443 18.57 -31.13 12.71
N GLU A 444 18.28 -31.95 11.70
CA GLU A 444 18.57 -33.38 11.72
C GLU A 444 20.05 -33.69 11.43
N SER A 445 20.81 -32.72 10.90
CA SER A 445 22.15 -32.97 10.35
C SER A 445 23.29 -32.30 11.12
N HIS A 446 23.05 -31.19 11.83
CA HIS A 446 24.10 -30.40 12.49
C HIS A 446 23.58 -29.69 13.75
N SER A 447 24.49 -29.18 14.58
CA SER A 447 24.13 -28.33 15.73
C SER A 447 23.94 -26.87 15.30
N ILE A 448 22.93 -26.20 15.81
CA ILE A 448 22.65 -24.78 15.54
C ILE A 448 23.15 -23.93 16.71
N THR A 449 23.83 -22.83 16.40
CA THR A 449 24.39 -21.90 17.41
C THR A 449 23.72 -20.54 17.35
N ASN A 450 23.23 -20.08 18.51
CA ASN A 450 22.74 -18.73 18.74
C ASN A 450 23.87 -17.92 19.40
N GLN A 451 24.31 -16.84 18.75
CA GLN A 451 25.44 -16.03 19.18
C GLN A 451 24.97 -14.63 19.59
N PHE A 452 25.35 -14.23 20.79
CA PHE A 452 25.06 -12.89 21.31
C PHE A 452 26.35 -12.17 21.67
N GLY A 453 26.71 -11.15 20.91
CA GLY A 453 27.84 -10.25 21.19
C GLY A 453 27.43 -8.87 21.71
N GLY A 454 26.19 -8.46 21.48
CA GLY A 454 25.66 -7.15 21.91
C GLY A 454 25.09 -7.13 23.33
N GLU A 455 24.24 -6.15 23.63
CA GLU A 455 23.56 -6.04 24.92
C GLU A 455 22.12 -6.58 24.86
N ILE A 456 21.76 -7.35 25.88
CA ILE A 456 20.38 -7.76 26.16
C ILE A 456 19.97 -7.21 27.52
N ASP A 457 18.89 -6.41 27.57
CA ASP A 457 18.28 -5.96 28.82
C ASP A 457 16.86 -6.49 28.94
N ILE A 458 16.62 -7.31 29.97
CA ILE A 458 15.32 -7.91 30.26
C ILE A 458 14.85 -7.42 31.62
N VAL A 459 13.66 -6.84 31.64
CA VAL A 459 13.03 -6.28 32.82
C VAL A 459 11.63 -6.87 32.97
N ASN A 460 11.38 -7.52 34.11
CA ASN A 460 10.08 -8.09 34.45
C ASN A 460 9.58 -9.14 33.43
N ALA A 461 10.17 -10.33 33.48
CA ALA A 461 9.80 -11.49 32.67
C ALA A 461 9.82 -12.78 33.51
N PRO A 462 8.97 -13.78 33.23
CA PRO A 462 9.09 -15.11 33.82
C PRO A 462 10.33 -15.85 33.30
N ILE A 463 10.49 -15.91 31.98
CA ILE A 463 11.55 -16.65 31.30
C ILE A 463 12.28 -15.72 30.32
N ALA A 464 13.60 -15.68 30.40
CA ALA A 464 14.42 -14.96 29.43
C ALA A 464 14.63 -15.80 28.17
N VAL A 465 15.11 -17.04 28.33
CA VAL A 465 15.37 -17.95 27.20
C VAL A 465 14.74 -19.31 27.46
N GLN A 466 13.92 -19.78 26.53
CA GLN A 466 13.36 -21.12 26.51
C GLN A 466 13.90 -21.87 25.29
N PHE A 467 14.55 -23.02 25.50
CA PHE A 467 14.85 -23.93 24.40
C PHE A 467 13.62 -24.80 24.12
N GLY A 468 13.10 -24.72 22.89
CA GLY A 468 11.95 -25.49 22.46
C GLY A 468 12.28 -26.95 22.11
N TYR A 469 11.25 -27.70 21.70
CA TYR A 469 11.36 -29.14 21.47
C TYR A 469 12.04 -29.46 20.13
N ALA A 470 13.30 -29.89 20.15
CA ALA A 470 14.11 -30.20 18.95
C ALA A 470 13.77 -31.54 18.25
N GLY A 471 12.61 -32.15 18.51
CA GLY A 471 12.27 -33.49 18.00
C GLY A 471 13.20 -34.60 18.53
N ASN A 472 13.22 -35.75 17.84
CA ASN A 472 14.16 -36.86 18.14
C ASN A 472 15.61 -36.57 17.67
N SER A 473 15.99 -35.30 17.49
CA SER A 473 17.33 -34.96 16.99
C SER A 473 18.39 -35.21 18.07
N THR A 474 19.48 -35.87 17.70
CA THR A 474 20.68 -36.07 18.55
C THR A 474 21.58 -34.84 18.56
N ASN A 475 21.18 -33.74 17.91
CA ASN A 475 21.98 -32.54 17.73
C ASN A 475 21.68 -31.52 18.82
N LEU A 476 22.73 -30.85 19.30
CA LEU A 476 22.64 -29.90 20.40
C LEU A 476 22.15 -28.53 19.90
N ASN A 477 21.22 -27.93 20.64
CA ASN A 477 20.83 -26.54 20.47
C ASN A 477 21.74 -25.67 21.35
N TYR A 478 22.65 -24.91 20.74
CA TYR A 478 23.64 -24.11 21.44
C TYR A 478 23.18 -22.66 21.60
N PHE A 479 23.31 -22.17 22.82
CA PHE A 479 23.27 -20.73 23.11
C PHE A 479 24.63 -20.30 23.61
N VAL A 480 25.25 -19.36 22.90
CA VAL A 480 26.57 -18.84 23.24
C VAL A 480 26.49 -17.34 23.45
N ASN A 481 26.76 -16.91 24.70
CA ASN A 481 26.83 -15.51 25.05
C ASN A 481 28.29 -15.02 25.09
N TYR A 482 28.62 -14.04 24.26
CA TYR A 482 29.87 -13.26 24.28
C TYR A 482 29.67 -11.82 24.79
N GLY A 483 28.42 -11.33 24.81
CA GLY A 483 28.05 -9.96 25.13
C GLY A 483 27.62 -9.73 26.57
N VAL A 484 26.66 -8.84 26.78
CA VAL A 484 26.14 -8.47 28.10
C VAL A 484 24.67 -8.85 28.21
N PHE A 485 24.33 -9.67 29.21
CA PHE A 485 22.96 -10.11 29.48
C PHE A 485 22.52 -9.59 30.85
N LYS A 486 21.59 -8.63 30.87
CA LYS A 486 21.03 -7.99 32.06
C LYS A 486 19.62 -8.52 32.29
N MET A 487 19.37 -9.07 33.47
CA MET A 487 18.08 -9.63 33.88
C MET A 487 17.64 -8.99 35.19
N LYS A 488 16.52 -8.28 35.20
CA LYS A 488 16.02 -7.58 36.38
C LYS A 488 14.58 -8.00 36.66
N MET A 489 14.29 -8.29 37.93
CA MET A 489 12.94 -8.64 38.39
C MET A 489 12.36 -9.87 37.66
N MET A 490 13.18 -10.91 37.50
CA MET A 490 12.72 -12.19 36.95
C MET A 490 11.74 -12.85 37.92
N THR A 491 10.65 -13.42 37.40
CA THR A 491 9.59 -14.03 38.24
C THR A 491 9.67 -15.56 38.33
N ASP A 492 10.46 -16.21 37.47
CA ASP A 492 10.67 -17.66 37.42
C ASP A 492 12.11 -18.00 36.96
N THR A 493 12.26 -19.01 36.09
CA THR A 493 13.54 -19.54 35.60
C THR A 493 14.04 -18.72 34.43
N ALA A 494 15.22 -18.12 34.57
CA ALA A 494 15.77 -17.23 33.55
C ALA A 494 16.09 -17.96 32.24
N ILE A 495 16.76 -19.13 32.32
CA ILE A 495 17.11 -19.93 31.14
C ILE A 495 16.67 -21.36 31.40
N ILE A 496 15.80 -21.89 30.53
CA ILE A 496 15.24 -23.23 30.67
C ILE A 496 15.42 -24.07 29.40
N GLY A 497 15.97 -25.26 29.57
CA GLY A 497 16.07 -26.32 28.58
C GLY A 497 15.02 -27.38 28.84
N ILE A 498 14.05 -27.54 27.93
CA ILE A 498 12.97 -28.53 28.09
C ILE A 498 13.42 -29.95 27.69
N ASN A 499 14.58 -30.08 27.01
CA ASN A 499 15.11 -31.33 26.48
C ASN A 499 16.56 -31.61 26.93
N SER A 500 16.91 -32.91 26.94
CA SER A 500 18.26 -33.48 27.15
C SER A 500 19.17 -33.30 25.92
N SER A 501 19.17 -32.12 25.30
CA SER A 501 20.13 -31.76 24.25
C SER A 501 20.32 -30.24 24.12
N SER A 502 20.22 -29.52 25.25
CA SER A 502 20.34 -28.06 25.31
C SER A 502 21.64 -27.65 26.00
N THR A 503 22.46 -26.85 25.30
CA THR A 503 23.75 -26.38 25.81
C THR A 503 23.77 -24.86 25.90
N PHE A 504 24.05 -24.34 27.09
CA PHE A 504 24.28 -22.92 27.35
C PHE A 504 25.76 -22.68 27.66
N GLU A 505 26.43 -21.85 26.87
CA GLU A 505 27.81 -21.41 27.11
C GLU A 505 27.88 -19.90 27.30
N ASN A 506 28.48 -19.46 28.41
CA ASN A 506 28.67 -18.04 28.70
C ASN A 506 30.17 -17.67 28.75
N TYR A 507 30.61 -16.87 27.77
CA TYR A 507 31.91 -16.21 27.70
C TYR A 507 31.83 -14.70 27.97
N GLY A 508 30.62 -14.13 28.02
CA GLY A 508 30.34 -12.72 28.27
C GLY A 508 30.05 -12.35 29.74
N THR A 509 29.17 -11.38 29.95
CA THR A 509 28.74 -10.96 31.31
C THR A 509 27.26 -11.23 31.53
N ILE A 510 26.93 -11.83 32.67
CA ILE A 510 25.55 -11.97 33.15
C ILE A 510 25.38 -11.15 34.42
N MET A 511 24.36 -10.30 34.44
CA MET A 511 23.97 -9.45 35.58
C MET A 511 22.50 -9.70 35.91
N GLY A 512 22.16 -10.05 37.16
CA GLY A 512 20.76 -10.18 37.54
C GLY A 512 20.41 -11.36 38.43
N ASP A 513 19.10 -11.52 38.65
CA ASP A 513 18.49 -12.69 39.28
C ASP A 513 18.25 -13.73 38.17
N ALA A 514 19.01 -14.83 38.18
CA ALA A 514 18.93 -15.84 37.12
C ALA A 514 19.07 -17.25 37.66
N ILE A 515 18.12 -18.11 37.29
CA ILE A 515 18.21 -19.57 37.41
C ILE A 515 18.44 -20.13 36.02
N ILE A 516 19.45 -20.98 35.86
CA ILE A 516 19.79 -21.66 34.62
C ILE A 516 19.53 -23.15 34.83
N ASP A 517 18.59 -23.70 34.08
CA ASP A 517 18.21 -25.11 34.10
C ASP A 517 18.34 -25.68 32.69
N CYS A 518 19.49 -26.27 32.37
CA CYS A 518 19.82 -26.84 31.06
C CYS A 518 20.58 -28.16 31.27
N GLU A 519 20.59 -29.04 30.27
CA GLU A 519 21.35 -30.29 30.36
C GLU A 519 22.86 -30.04 30.50
N PHE A 520 23.39 -29.09 29.72
CA PHE A 520 24.77 -28.65 29.82
C PHE A 520 24.84 -27.13 29.96
N ALA A 521 25.32 -26.66 31.11
CA ALA A 521 25.59 -25.24 31.34
C ALA A 521 27.08 -25.03 31.64
N ASN A 522 27.78 -24.29 30.78
CA ASN A 522 29.18 -23.92 30.97
C ASN A 522 29.31 -22.40 31.15
N VAL A 523 29.71 -21.95 32.34
CA VAL A 523 29.88 -20.54 32.69
C VAL A 523 31.37 -20.24 32.86
N ASN A 524 32.01 -19.72 31.82
CA ASN A 524 33.47 -19.52 31.74
C ASN A 524 33.92 -18.10 32.15
N SER A 525 33.02 -17.22 32.59
CA SER A 525 33.23 -15.77 32.66
C SER A 525 32.50 -15.09 33.84
N PHE A 526 32.65 -13.76 34.00
CA PHE A 526 32.20 -12.96 35.15
C PHE A 526 30.68 -13.01 35.36
N TYR A 527 30.25 -13.68 36.43
CA TYR A 527 28.89 -13.62 36.97
C TYR A 527 28.81 -12.61 38.12
N ARG A 528 27.95 -11.58 38.00
CA ARG A 528 27.68 -10.62 39.09
C ARG A 528 26.28 -10.86 39.64
N PRO A 529 26.14 -11.53 40.80
CA PRO A 529 24.83 -11.91 41.32
C PRO A 529 23.96 -10.68 41.65
N GLY A 530 22.69 -10.76 41.26
CA GLY A 530 21.60 -10.00 41.87
C GLY A 530 21.30 -10.48 43.29
N GLN A 531 20.46 -9.75 44.03
CA GLN A 531 20.23 -9.99 45.46
C GLN A 531 19.46 -11.29 45.79
N ASN A 532 19.03 -12.07 44.80
CA ASN A 532 18.43 -13.40 45.01
C ASN A 532 19.04 -14.45 44.05
N ILE A 533 19.95 -15.29 44.54
CA ILE A 533 20.46 -16.44 43.78
C ILE A 533 19.59 -17.66 44.06
N GLY A 534 18.78 -18.07 43.07
CA GLY A 534 18.27 -19.43 42.97
C GLY A 534 19.39 -20.38 42.52
N LYS A 535 19.37 -21.61 43.04
CA LYS A 535 20.43 -22.62 42.89
C LYS A 535 20.96 -22.77 41.45
N LEU A 536 22.28 -22.74 41.30
CA LEU A 536 22.98 -23.39 40.19
C LEU A 536 22.98 -24.90 40.48
N HIS A 537 22.26 -25.70 39.70
CA HIS A 537 22.39 -27.16 39.72
C HIS A 537 23.43 -27.55 38.66
N PHE A 538 24.51 -28.21 39.09
CA PHE A 538 25.50 -28.87 38.24
C PHE A 538 25.24 -30.37 38.20
#